data_AF-A0AAU9HFW0-F1
#
_entry.id   AF-A0AAU9HFW0-F1
#
_cell.length_a   1.000
_cell.length_b   1.000
_cell.length_c   1.000
_cell.angle_alpha   90.00
_cell.angle_beta   90.00
_cell.angle_gamma   90.00
#
_symmetry.space_group_name_H-M   'P 1'
#
loop_
_entity.id
_entity.type
_entity.pdbx_description
1 polymer ?
#
loop_
_entity_poly.entity_id
_entity_poly.type
_entity_poly.pdbx_seq_one_letter_code
_entity_poly.pdbx_strand_id
1 'polypeptide(L)'
;MKQSIAFTPSLIIGATIALSAGFSTTTYAAQQTAEKVERIQVTGSRIKRSDIEGPSPVQSINKEDIENMGYDNLQQLLERMPVAGNGTFSTRGNNQDSTANGSAAVSLRGLGADATLVLINGRRVAISAFAEGITNSFVDINSIPVSAIERIDILKDGASAIYGSDAVAGVVNVILKKDIDGIEVNLGYGGTDGPNYEETTASIVWGTTSAKSSASVIIDYFKNTSYHQTKWDV
;
A
#
# COMPACT_ATOMS: atom_id res chain seq x y z
N MET A 1 -18.35 5.65 -6.65
CA MET A 1 -18.12 7.05 -6.21
C MET A 1 -17.24 6.99 -4.97
N LYS A 2 -16.00 7.50 -5.01
CA LYS A 2 -15.09 7.51 -3.85
C LYS A 2 -15.13 8.88 -3.18
N GLN A 3 -15.37 8.91 -1.87
CA GLN A 3 -15.33 10.12 -1.06
C GLN A 3 -14.21 9.93 -0.03
N SER A 4 -13.19 10.79 -0.08
CA SER A 4 -12.09 10.81 0.89
C SER A 4 -12.21 12.08 1.73
N ILE A 5 -12.31 11.92 3.05
CA ILE A 5 -12.36 13.03 3.99
C ILE A 5 -11.20 12.85 4.97
N ALA A 6 -10.20 13.73 4.86
CA ALA A 6 -9.10 13.84 5.81
C ALA A 6 -9.42 14.94 6.82
N PHE A 7 -9.45 14.60 8.11
CA PHE A 7 -9.63 15.56 9.19
C PHE A 7 -8.34 15.65 10.00
N THR A 8 -7.53 16.67 9.70
CA THR A 8 -6.34 17.01 10.48
C THR A 8 -6.78 17.85 11.69
N PRO A 9 -6.50 17.45 12.95
CA PRO A 9 -6.88 18.25 14.10
C PRO A 9 -5.94 19.46 14.22
N SER A 10 -6.29 20.58 13.59
CA SER A 10 -5.62 21.86 13.84
C SER A 10 -6.09 22.42 15.18
N LEU A 11 -5.14 22.61 16.08
CA LEU A 11 -5.28 23.22 17.41
C LEU A 11 -5.99 24.59 17.31
N ILE A 12 -7.28 24.66 17.68
CA ILE A 12 -8.03 25.92 17.76
C ILE A 12 -7.63 26.64 19.06
N ILE A 13 -6.64 27.54 18.96
CA ILE A 13 -6.36 28.53 20.00
C ILE A 13 -7.31 29.71 19.78
N GLY A 14 -8.13 30.00 20.80
CA GLY A 14 -9.17 31.02 20.78
C GLY A 14 -8.69 32.42 20.40
N ALA A 15 -9.40 33.03 19.46
CA ALA A 15 -9.21 34.43 19.06
C ALA A 15 -9.93 35.36 20.04
N THR A 16 -9.16 36.06 20.87
CA THR A 16 -9.63 37.25 21.59
C THR A 16 -9.18 38.48 20.82
N ILE A 17 -10.12 39.32 20.40
CA ILE A 17 -9.90 40.55 19.65
C ILE A 17 -9.39 41.64 20.61
N ALA A 18 -8.21 42.21 20.33
CA ALA A 18 -7.77 43.47 20.92
C ALA A 18 -6.99 44.30 19.89
N LEU A 19 -7.55 45.44 19.50
CA LEU A 19 -6.91 46.47 18.69
C LEU A 19 -5.91 47.28 19.54
N SER A 20 -4.67 47.41 19.07
CA SER A 20 -3.84 48.61 19.34
C SER A 20 -2.72 48.72 18.32
N ALA A 21 -2.66 49.88 17.65
CA ALA A 21 -1.65 50.26 16.67
C ALA A 21 -0.28 50.53 17.32
N GLY A 22 0.80 50.18 16.61
CA GLY A 22 2.17 50.55 16.96
C GLY A 22 3.16 50.14 15.87
N PHE A 23 3.79 51.12 15.22
CA PHE A 23 4.83 50.96 14.20
C PHE A 23 6.03 50.17 14.74
N SER A 24 6.59 49.26 13.93
CA SER A 24 8.00 48.85 14.02
C SER A 24 8.50 48.28 12.70
N THR A 25 9.71 48.70 12.36
CA THR A 25 10.45 48.57 11.10
C THR A 25 10.71 47.12 10.69
N THR A 26 10.52 46.82 9.41
CA THR A 26 10.95 45.57 8.76
C THR A 26 12.48 45.45 8.74
N THR A 27 13.03 44.61 9.62
CA THR A 27 14.37 44.05 9.47
C THR A 27 14.25 42.68 8.81
N TYR A 28 14.68 42.57 7.56
CA TYR A 28 14.88 41.28 6.90
C TYR A 28 16.16 40.64 7.45
N ALA A 29 16.02 39.69 8.37
CA ALA A 29 17.07 38.76 8.70
C ALA A 29 17.08 37.65 7.63
N ALA A 30 18.19 37.55 6.89
CA ALA A 30 18.44 36.46 5.95
C ALA A 30 18.58 35.15 6.74
N GLN A 31 17.47 34.42 6.88
CA GLN A 31 17.49 33.07 7.41
C GLN A 31 17.99 32.14 6.31
N GLN A 32 19.27 31.79 6.44
CA GLN A 32 19.96 30.76 5.69
C GLN A 32 19.09 29.50 5.68
N THR A 33 18.47 29.21 4.54
CA THR A 33 17.67 28.01 4.34
C THR A 33 18.66 26.85 4.30
N ALA A 34 18.81 26.17 5.43
CA ALA A 34 19.40 24.85 5.46
C ALA A 34 18.52 23.96 4.58
N GLU A 35 19.04 23.65 3.40
CA GLU A 35 18.47 22.70 2.46
C GLU A 35 18.18 21.40 3.21
N LYS A 36 16.90 21.15 3.47
CA LYS A 36 16.44 19.88 4.06
C LYS A 36 16.74 18.82 3.01
N VAL A 37 17.85 18.10 3.19
CA VAL A 37 18.19 16.94 2.37
C VAL A 37 17.04 15.94 2.50
N GLU A 38 16.21 15.84 1.45
CA GLU A 38 15.21 14.80 1.31
C GLU A 38 15.92 13.45 1.24
N ARG A 39 15.74 12.64 2.29
CA ARG A 39 16.31 11.30 2.34
C ARG A 39 15.40 10.36 1.55
N ILE A 40 15.78 10.06 0.31
CA ILE A 40 15.14 9.03 -0.50
C ILE A 40 15.51 7.67 0.10
N GLN A 41 14.54 7.00 0.73
CA GLN A 41 14.74 5.66 1.28
C GLN A 41 14.45 4.62 0.19
N VAL A 42 15.48 4.20 -0.54
CA VAL A 42 15.38 3.11 -1.53
C VAL A 42 15.32 1.77 -0.81
N THR A 43 14.30 0.97 -1.12
CA THR A 43 14.25 -0.43 -0.70
C THR A 43 15.33 -1.22 -1.45
N GLY A 44 16.34 -1.69 -0.74
CA GLY A 44 17.42 -2.49 -1.34
C GLY A 44 18.61 -2.77 -0.43
N SER A 45 18.86 -1.93 0.59
CA SER A 45 19.99 -2.12 1.50
C SER A 45 19.51 -2.25 2.95
N ARG A 46 19.98 -3.31 3.63
CA ARG A 46 19.84 -3.48 5.10
C ARG A 46 20.67 -2.46 5.89
N ILE A 47 21.49 -1.65 5.21
CA ILE A 47 22.34 -0.62 5.81
C ILE A 47 21.85 0.75 5.33
N LYS A 48 21.59 1.67 6.27
CA LYS A 48 21.36 3.09 5.97
C LYS A 48 22.65 3.69 5.38
N ARG A 49 22.86 3.53 4.08
CA ARG A 49 23.95 4.19 3.34
C ARG A 49 23.30 5.16 2.36
N SER A 50 23.81 6.39 2.35
CA SER A 50 23.52 7.39 1.32
C SER A 50 23.81 6.79 -0.04
N ASP A 51 22.85 6.96 -0.95
CA ASP A 51 22.90 6.89 -2.41
C ASP A 51 24.02 6.05 -3.06
N ILE A 52 23.58 5.13 -3.92
CA ILE A 52 24.31 4.41 -4.96
C ILE A 52 24.99 3.11 -4.51
N GLU A 53 24.30 1.97 -4.71
CA GLU A 53 24.92 0.71 -5.16
C GLU A 53 23.92 -0.06 -6.08
N GLY A 54 24.12 0.03 -7.41
CA GLY A 54 23.59 -0.89 -8.42
C GLY A 54 22.39 -0.43 -9.27
N PRO A 55 22.39 -0.63 -10.61
CA PRO A 55 21.26 -0.33 -11.50
C PRO A 55 20.20 -1.43 -11.45
N SER A 56 19.80 -1.87 -10.25
CA SER A 56 18.68 -2.78 -10.16
C SER A 56 17.40 -1.96 -10.36
N PRO A 57 16.57 -2.24 -11.37
CA PRO A 57 15.42 -1.41 -11.70
C PRO A 57 14.34 -1.59 -10.63
N VAL A 58 14.44 -0.79 -9.55
CA VAL A 58 13.39 -0.63 -8.56
C VAL A 58 12.30 0.23 -9.17
N GLN A 59 11.10 -0.33 -9.29
CA GLN A 59 9.92 0.44 -9.63
C GLN A 59 9.21 0.83 -8.33
N SER A 60 9.21 2.12 -8.02
CA SER A 60 8.46 2.68 -6.90
C SER A 60 7.12 3.21 -7.39
N ILE A 61 6.04 2.86 -6.70
CA ILE A 61 4.69 3.39 -6.92
C ILE A 61 4.30 4.13 -5.65
N ASN A 62 4.08 5.43 -5.75
CA ASN A 62 3.76 6.26 -4.59
C ASN A 62 2.25 6.28 -4.30
N LYS A 63 1.88 6.73 -3.10
CA LYS A 63 0.49 6.89 -2.68
C LYS A 63 -0.37 7.64 -3.72
N GLU A 64 0.14 8.73 -4.28
CA GLU A 64 -0.60 9.53 -5.27
C GLU A 64 -0.87 8.73 -6.56
N ASP A 65 0.10 7.90 -7.00
CA ASP A 65 -0.12 7.00 -8.15
C ASP A 65 -1.17 5.93 -7.81
N ILE A 66 -1.13 5.36 -6.60
CA ILE A 66 -2.09 4.36 -6.12
C ILE A 66 -3.51 4.96 -6.08
N GLU A 67 -3.64 6.18 -5.58
CA GLU A 67 -4.91 6.92 -5.50
C GLU A 67 -5.44 7.25 -6.91
N ASN A 68 -4.57 7.72 -7.81
CA ASN A 68 -4.93 8.03 -9.19
C ASN A 68 -5.36 6.80 -10.00
N MET A 69 -4.79 5.63 -9.70
CA MET A 69 -5.21 4.37 -10.32
C MET A 69 -6.59 3.91 -9.85
N GLY A 70 -7.05 4.37 -8.67
CA GLY A 70 -8.39 4.11 -8.18
C GLY A 70 -8.66 2.67 -7.73
N TYR A 71 -7.64 1.84 -7.57
CA TYR A 71 -7.82 0.45 -7.09
C TYR A 71 -8.22 0.41 -5.61
N ASP A 72 -9.07 -0.55 -5.28
CA ASP A 72 -9.66 -0.70 -3.95
C ASP A 72 -8.93 -1.72 -3.06
N ASN A 73 -8.04 -2.53 -3.64
CA ASN A 73 -7.20 -3.46 -2.91
C ASN A 73 -5.85 -3.67 -3.61
N LEU A 74 -4.87 -4.22 -2.88
CA LEU A 74 -3.51 -4.40 -3.36
C LEU A 74 -3.43 -5.43 -4.50
N GLN A 75 -4.29 -6.45 -4.46
CA GLN A 75 -4.39 -7.44 -5.54
C GLN A 75 -4.73 -6.78 -6.89
N GLN A 76 -5.80 -5.98 -6.97
CA GLN A 76 -6.21 -5.31 -8.20
C GLN A 76 -5.11 -4.41 -8.74
N LEU A 77 -4.42 -3.70 -7.84
CA LEU A 77 -3.27 -2.87 -8.19
C LEU A 77 -2.16 -3.71 -8.82
N LEU A 78 -1.73 -4.80 -8.16
CA LEU A 78 -0.63 -5.64 -8.61
C LEU A 78 -0.97 -6.43 -9.88
N GLU A 79 -2.19 -6.98 -10.01
CA GLU A 79 -2.67 -7.68 -11.21
C GLU A 79 -2.63 -6.80 -12.46
N ARG A 80 -2.76 -5.49 -12.30
CA ARG A 80 -2.76 -4.52 -13.39
C ARG A 80 -1.34 -4.04 -13.74
N MET A 81 -0.34 -4.43 -12.95
CA MET A 81 1.03 -4.08 -13.25
C MET A 81 1.63 -4.97 -14.33
N PRO A 82 2.39 -4.42 -15.28
CA PRO A 82 3.08 -5.21 -16.31
C PRO A 82 4.11 -6.22 -15.77
N VAL A 83 4.52 -6.07 -14.50
CA VAL A 83 5.52 -6.91 -13.84
C VAL A 83 4.90 -8.13 -13.17
N ALA A 84 3.58 -8.10 -12.91
CA ALA A 84 2.84 -9.27 -12.48
C ALA A 84 2.71 -10.22 -13.67
N GLY A 85 3.11 -11.47 -13.46
CA GLY A 85 3.07 -12.50 -14.47
C GLY A 85 2.14 -13.65 -14.08
N ASN A 86 2.20 -14.70 -14.90
CA ASN A 86 1.47 -15.94 -14.67
C ASN A 86 1.71 -16.52 -13.25
N GLY A 87 0.67 -16.98 -12.57
CA GLY A 87 0.78 -17.40 -11.16
C GLY A 87 0.56 -16.27 -10.13
N THR A 88 0.34 -15.03 -10.56
CA THR A 88 -0.44 -14.08 -9.76
C THR A 88 -1.87 -14.60 -9.74
N PHE A 89 -2.44 -14.79 -8.55
CA PHE A 89 -3.77 -15.37 -8.43
C PHE A 89 -4.59 -14.67 -7.36
N SER A 90 -5.90 -14.88 -7.47
CA SER A 90 -6.88 -14.51 -6.48
C SER A 90 -8.01 -15.51 -6.45
N THR A 91 -8.41 -15.90 -5.25
CA THR A 91 -9.62 -16.71 -5.03
C THR A 91 -10.87 -15.85 -4.87
N ARG A 92 -10.77 -14.54 -5.10
CA ARG A 92 -11.90 -13.60 -4.99
C ARG A 92 -13.04 -13.98 -5.95
N GLY A 93 -14.18 -14.36 -5.38
CA GLY A 93 -15.39 -14.72 -6.14
C GLY A 93 -15.30 -16.05 -6.89
N ASN A 94 -14.26 -16.84 -6.67
CA ASN A 94 -14.03 -18.13 -7.27
C ASN A 94 -13.86 -19.16 -6.15
N ASN A 95 -14.73 -20.18 -6.10
CA ASN A 95 -14.64 -21.27 -5.12
C ASN A 95 -13.47 -22.22 -5.50
N GLN A 96 -12.26 -21.68 -5.53
CA GLN A 96 -11.04 -22.46 -5.74
C GLN A 96 -10.70 -23.15 -4.43
N ASP A 97 -10.82 -24.48 -4.40
CA ASP A 97 -10.47 -25.31 -3.24
C ASP A 97 -8.95 -25.42 -2.99
N SER A 98 -8.13 -24.69 -3.76
CA SER A 98 -6.67 -24.74 -3.69
C SER A 98 -6.07 -23.91 -2.56
N THR A 99 -6.80 -22.93 -1.99
CA THR A 99 -6.38 -22.11 -0.84
C THR A 99 -7.60 -21.46 -0.16
N ALA A 100 -7.39 -20.62 0.86
CA ALA A 100 -8.47 -19.88 1.51
C ALA A 100 -9.19 -18.96 0.52
N ASN A 101 -10.52 -18.89 0.66
CA ASN A 101 -11.35 -18.01 -0.16
C ASN A 101 -11.08 -16.53 0.18
N GLY A 102 -10.94 -15.70 -0.85
CA GLY A 102 -10.57 -14.29 -0.71
C GLY A 102 -9.06 -14.02 -0.57
N SER A 103 -8.21 -15.04 -0.59
CA SER A 103 -6.76 -14.86 -0.62
C SER A 103 -6.24 -14.46 -2.00
N ALA A 104 -5.16 -13.69 -2.00
CA ALA A 104 -4.45 -13.34 -3.23
C ALA A 104 -2.93 -13.40 -3.04
N ALA A 105 -2.23 -13.65 -4.14
CA ALA A 105 -0.78 -13.65 -4.18
C ALA A 105 -0.27 -12.97 -5.44
N VAL A 106 0.92 -12.38 -5.34
CA VAL A 106 1.62 -11.79 -6.48
C VAL A 106 2.73 -12.72 -6.94
N SER A 107 2.80 -12.95 -8.25
CA SER A 107 3.94 -13.58 -8.90
C SER A 107 4.58 -12.60 -9.86
N LEU A 108 5.86 -12.30 -9.65
CA LEU A 108 6.63 -11.50 -10.58
C LEU A 108 7.08 -12.36 -11.76
N ARG A 109 6.88 -11.85 -12.98
CA ARG A 109 7.41 -12.44 -14.24
C ARG A 109 7.00 -13.88 -14.55
N GLY A 110 6.00 -14.44 -13.88
CA GLY A 110 5.51 -15.76 -14.22
C GLY A 110 6.15 -16.92 -13.46
N LEU A 111 6.97 -16.64 -12.44
CA LEU A 111 7.83 -17.63 -11.80
C LEU A 111 7.21 -18.32 -10.57
N GLY A 112 5.94 -18.05 -10.27
CA GLY A 112 5.25 -18.53 -9.07
C GLY A 112 5.22 -17.49 -7.94
N ALA A 113 4.30 -17.69 -7.00
CA ALA A 113 4.13 -16.83 -5.83
C ALA A 113 5.18 -17.14 -4.74
N ASP A 114 5.63 -18.39 -4.65
CA ASP A 114 6.74 -18.87 -3.84
C ASP A 114 8.09 -18.25 -4.23
N ALA A 115 8.29 -17.96 -5.51
CA ALA A 115 9.49 -17.29 -6.02
C ALA A 115 9.48 -15.75 -5.84
N THR A 116 8.38 -15.18 -5.32
CA THR A 116 8.22 -13.73 -5.11
C THR A 116 8.17 -13.39 -3.63
N LEU A 117 9.14 -12.63 -3.16
CA LEU A 117 9.18 -12.22 -1.76
C LEU A 117 8.35 -10.97 -1.52
N VAL A 118 7.34 -11.06 -0.65
CA VAL A 118 6.61 -9.89 -0.14
C VAL A 118 7.18 -9.43 1.21
N LEU A 119 7.48 -8.15 1.32
CA LEU A 119 7.96 -7.50 2.54
C LEU A 119 6.99 -6.40 2.95
N ILE A 120 6.88 -6.16 4.27
CA ILE A 120 6.25 -4.97 4.83
C ILE A 120 7.32 -4.17 5.56
N ASN A 121 7.52 -2.92 5.16
CA ASN A 121 8.54 -2.04 5.74
C ASN A 121 9.95 -2.69 5.76
N GLY A 122 10.27 -3.48 4.74
CA GLY A 122 11.54 -4.22 4.62
C GLY A 122 11.66 -5.46 5.53
N ARG A 123 10.57 -5.89 6.17
CA ARG A 123 10.53 -7.08 7.03
C ARG A 123 9.67 -8.17 6.39
N ARG A 124 10.09 -9.42 6.56
CA ARG A 124 9.31 -10.59 6.16
C ARG A 124 8.05 -10.67 7.00
N VAL A 125 6.94 -11.02 6.35
CA VAL A 125 5.64 -11.19 6.99
C VAL A 125 5.25 -12.66 6.99
N ALA A 126 4.23 -12.99 7.78
CA ALA A 126 3.72 -14.34 7.85
C ALA A 126 3.18 -14.76 6.47
N ILE A 127 3.53 -15.98 6.07
CA ILE A 127 2.91 -16.64 4.93
C ILE A 127 1.46 -17.00 5.27
N SER A 128 0.61 -17.10 4.27
CA SER A 128 -0.76 -17.58 4.41
C SER A 128 -0.78 -18.94 5.10
N ALA A 129 -1.75 -19.15 6.00
CA ALA A 129 -1.95 -20.44 6.65
C ALA A 129 -2.41 -21.54 5.68
N PHE A 130 -2.87 -21.17 4.48
CA PHE A 130 -3.35 -22.07 3.45
C PHE A 130 -2.48 -21.92 2.20
N ALA A 131 -1.48 -22.79 2.04
CA ALA A 131 -0.66 -22.84 0.84
C ALA A 131 -1.52 -23.17 -0.40
N GLU A 132 -1.24 -22.53 -1.52
CA GLU A 132 -1.94 -22.77 -2.78
C GLU A 132 -1.55 -24.15 -3.33
N GLY A 133 -2.54 -25.00 -3.56
CA GLY A 133 -2.31 -26.37 -4.03
C GLY A 133 -1.47 -27.22 -3.07
N ILE A 134 -1.42 -26.87 -1.78
CA ILE A 134 -0.66 -27.56 -0.70
C ILE A 134 0.87 -27.37 -0.81
N THR A 135 1.39 -26.89 -1.94
CA THR A 135 2.84 -26.80 -2.21
C THR A 135 3.36 -25.38 -2.35
N ASN A 136 2.52 -24.44 -2.79
CA ASN A 136 2.94 -23.07 -3.08
C ASN A 136 2.67 -22.15 -1.87
N SER A 137 3.73 -21.75 -1.18
CA SER A 137 3.66 -20.83 -0.03
C SER A 137 3.68 -19.40 -0.53
N PHE A 138 2.73 -18.58 -0.06
CA PHE A 138 2.61 -17.18 -0.47
C PHE A 138 2.23 -16.29 0.71
N VAL A 139 2.41 -14.98 0.56
CA VAL A 139 1.88 -13.97 1.49
C VAL A 139 0.54 -13.50 0.96
N ASP A 140 -0.50 -13.58 1.79
CA ASP A 140 -1.82 -13.08 1.40
C ASP A 140 -1.82 -11.54 1.35
N ILE A 141 -1.72 -10.99 0.15
CA ILE A 141 -1.62 -9.54 -0.06
C ILE A 141 -2.95 -8.82 0.22
N ASN A 142 -4.07 -9.53 0.28
CA ASN A 142 -5.36 -8.94 0.67
C ASN A 142 -5.43 -8.62 2.16
N SER A 143 -4.49 -9.13 2.97
CA SER A 143 -4.35 -8.73 4.37
C SER A 143 -3.77 -7.32 4.55
N ILE A 144 -3.24 -6.71 3.48
CA ILE A 144 -2.63 -5.39 3.50
C ILE A 144 -3.57 -4.39 2.83
N PRO A 145 -4.22 -3.51 3.59
CA PRO A 145 -5.13 -2.54 2.99
C PRO A 145 -4.37 -1.43 2.27
N VAL A 146 -4.89 -1.01 1.11
CA VAL A 146 -4.30 0.09 0.31
C VAL A 146 -4.27 1.41 1.07
N SER A 147 -5.21 1.61 1.99
CA SER A 147 -5.29 2.77 2.88
C SER A 147 -4.06 2.91 3.80
N ALA A 148 -3.39 1.81 4.12
CA ALA A 148 -2.19 1.78 4.94
C ALA A 148 -0.90 2.00 4.14
N ILE A 149 -0.96 1.97 2.81
CA ILE A 149 0.22 1.99 1.95
C ILE A 149 0.66 3.43 1.69
N GLU A 150 1.95 3.68 1.87
CA GLU A 150 2.61 4.93 1.47
C GLU A 150 3.24 4.79 0.08
N ARG A 151 3.90 3.66 -0.17
CA ARG A 151 4.43 3.32 -1.48
C ARG A 151 4.69 1.82 -1.59
N ILE A 152 4.83 1.34 -2.81
CA ILE A 152 5.25 -0.03 -3.11
C ILE A 152 6.54 0.03 -3.93
N ASP A 153 7.58 -0.62 -3.42
CA ASP A 153 8.85 -0.75 -4.11
C ASP A 153 8.98 -2.17 -4.67
N ILE A 154 9.09 -2.30 -5.99
CA ILE A 154 9.25 -3.58 -6.67
C ILE A 154 10.66 -3.69 -7.21
N LEU A 155 11.43 -4.58 -6.60
CA LEU A 155 12.72 -5.02 -7.10
C LEU A 155 12.49 -6.16 -8.09
N LYS A 156 12.71 -5.87 -9.38
CA LYS A 156 12.50 -6.83 -10.47
C LYS A 156 13.68 -7.78 -10.65
N ASP A 157 14.76 -7.57 -9.91
CA ASP A 157 15.95 -8.42 -9.97
C ASP A 157 15.91 -9.48 -8.88
N GLY A 158 16.47 -10.64 -9.17
CA GLY A 158 16.56 -11.73 -8.22
C GLY A 158 17.43 -11.31 -7.04
N ALA A 159 16.88 -11.31 -5.83
CA ALA A 159 17.53 -10.81 -4.63
C ALA A 159 17.83 -11.92 -3.62
N SER A 160 17.96 -13.17 -4.10
CA SER A 160 18.11 -14.35 -3.24
C SER A 160 19.36 -14.33 -2.36
N ALA A 161 20.42 -13.66 -2.81
CA ALA A 161 21.64 -13.48 -2.02
C ALA A 161 21.44 -12.60 -0.78
N ILE A 162 20.49 -11.65 -0.83
CA ILE A 162 20.25 -10.69 0.25
C ILE A 162 19.06 -11.12 1.13
N TYR A 163 18.01 -11.62 0.50
CA TYR A 163 16.75 -11.90 1.16
C TYR A 163 16.42 -13.39 1.30
N GLY A 164 17.11 -14.30 0.59
CA GLY A 164 16.91 -15.75 0.69
C GLY A 164 16.18 -16.38 -0.51
N SER A 165 15.91 -17.69 -0.44
CA SER A 165 15.37 -18.50 -1.54
C SER A 165 14.08 -17.98 -2.18
N ASP A 166 13.25 -17.25 -1.44
CA ASP A 166 11.93 -16.81 -1.93
C ASP A 166 12.01 -15.55 -2.80
N ALA A 167 13.21 -14.95 -2.97
CA ALA A 167 13.41 -13.73 -3.75
C ALA A 167 14.02 -13.99 -5.14
N VAL A 168 13.70 -15.14 -5.76
CA VAL A 168 14.25 -15.53 -7.08
C VAL A 168 13.65 -14.69 -8.20
N ALA A 169 12.33 -14.48 -8.18
CA ALA A 169 11.63 -13.66 -9.16
C ALA A 169 11.77 -12.16 -8.89
N GLY A 170 11.98 -11.80 -7.62
CA GLY A 170 12.15 -10.45 -7.16
C GLY A 170 11.58 -10.21 -5.76
N VAL A 171 11.43 -8.94 -5.41
CA VAL A 171 10.89 -8.51 -4.11
C VAL A 171 9.83 -7.45 -4.31
N VAL A 172 8.68 -7.61 -3.67
CA VAL A 172 7.65 -6.58 -3.53
C VAL A 172 7.67 -6.09 -2.09
N ASN A 173 8.13 -4.86 -1.86
CA ASN A 173 8.14 -4.27 -0.53
C ASN A 173 7.03 -3.22 -0.41
N VAL A 174 6.04 -3.53 0.41
CA VAL A 174 4.99 -2.59 0.77
C VAL A 174 5.48 -1.73 1.92
N ILE A 175 5.63 -0.43 1.67
CA ILE A 175 5.95 0.55 2.70
C ILE A 175 4.65 1.10 3.24
N LEU A 176 4.43 0.95 4.53
CA LEU A 176 3.25 1.49 5.20
C LEU A 176 3.46 2.97 5.53
N LYS A 177 2.35 3.72 5.57
CA LYS A 177 2.28 5.09 6.09
C LYS A 177 2.94 5.14 7.47
N LYS A 178 3.82 6.12 7.66
CA LYS A 178 4.46 6.42 8.95
C LYS A 178 3.95 7.76 9.42
N ASP A 179 4.00 7.95 10.73
CA ASP A 179 3.74 9.24 11.35
C ASP A 179 2.38 9.84 10.94
N ILE A 180 1.36 8.95 10.86
CA ILE A 180 -0.03 9.36 10.65
C ILE A 180 -0.44 10.27 11.80
N ASP A 181 -0.95 11.45 11.47
CA ASP A 181 -1.47 12.41 12.43
C ASP A 181 -2.87 12.86 11.99
N GLY A 182 -3.88 12.45 12.75
CA GLY A 182 -5.29 12.72 12.47
C GLY A 182 -6.08 11.48 12.05
N ILE A 183 -7.20 11.72 11.37
CA ILE A 183 -8.14 10.69 10.91
C ILE A 183 -8.41 10.84 9.42
N GLU A 184 -8.35 9.73 8.69
CA GLU A 184 -8.69 9.62 7.28
C GLU A 184 -9.79 8.57 7.15
N VAL A 185 -10.90 8.93 6.52
CA VAL A 185 -12.00 8.01 6.23
C VAL A 185 -12.19 7.95 4.73
N ASN A 186 -12.16 6.74 4.17
CA ASN A 186 -12.48 6.51 2.77
C ASN A 186 -13.66 5.55 2.66
N LEU A 187 -14.60 5.90 1.78
CA LEU A 187 -15.73 5.05 1.42
C LEU A 187 -15.73 4.88 -0.09
N GLY A 188 -15.86 3.64 -0.54
CA GLY A 188 -15.93 3.26 -1.94
C GLY A 188 -17.13 2.36 -2.21
N TYR A 189 -17.77 2.64 -3.34
CA TYR A 189 -18.81 1.78 -3.91
C TYR A 189 -18.65 1.77 -5.42
N GLY A 190 -18.68 0.57 -6.01
CA GLY A 190 -18.55 0.34 -7.44
C GLY A 190 -19.29 -0.93 -7.87
N GLY A 191 -19.71 -0.98 -9.12
CA GLY A 191 -20.43 -2.13 -9.67
C GLY A 191 -20.48 -2.07 -11.19
N THR A 192 -21.08 -3.09 -11.81
CA THR A 192 -21.36 -3.14 -13.25
C THR A 192 -22.81 -2.78 -13.53
N ASP A 193 -23.10 -2.22 -14.71
CA ASP A 193 -24.48 -1.89 -15.14
C ASP A 193 -25.32 -3.16 -15.45
N GLY A 194 -24.68 -4.33 -15.47
CA GLY A 194 -25.33 -5.64 -15.64
C GLY A 194 -25.57 -6.38 -14.31
N PRO A 195 -26.18 -7.57 -14.34
CA PRO A 195 -26.43 -8.33 -13.13
C PRO A 195 -25.11 -8.87 -12.54
N ASN A 196 -24.97 -8.71 -11.22
CA ASN A 196 -24.18 -9.56 -10.32
C ASN A 196 -22.72 -9.18 -9.99
N TYR A 197 -22.31 -7.90 -10.10
CA TYR A 197 -21.07 -7.47 -9.46
C TYR A 197 -21.18 -6.11 -8.78
N GLU A 198 -21.01 -6.12 -7.46
CA GLU A 198 -20.96 -4.96 -6.60
C GLU A 198 -19.75 -5.10 -5.67
N GLU A 199 -19.10 -3.97 -5.38
CA GLU A 199 -17.94 -3.84 -4.53
C GLU A 199 -18.17 -2.66 -3.57
N THR A 200 -18.00 -2.93 -2.28
CA THR A 200 -18.13 -1.93 -1.22
C THR A 200 -16.86 -1.95 -0.39
N THR A 201 -16.24 -0.78 -0.25
CA THR A 201 -15.04 -0.59 0.56
C THR A 201 -15.26 0.50 1.59
N ALA A 202 -14.72 0.31 2.78
CA ALA A 202 -14.65 1.34 3.81
C ALA A 202 -13.31 1.22 4.54
N SER A 203 -12.61 2.32 4.73
CA SER A 203 -11.38 2.36 5.51
C SER A 203 -11.37 3.53 6.46
N ILE A 204 -10.85 3.28 7.65
CA ILE A 204 -10.62 4.28 8.69
C ILE A 204 -9.17 4.13 9.13
N VAL A 205 -8.40 5.19 8.90
CA VAL A 205 -7.02 5.31 9.33
C VAL A 205 -6.99 6.39 10.39
N TRP A 206 -6.49 6.05 11.57
CA TRP A 206 -6.28 7.00 12.65
C TRP A 206 -4.84 6.89 13.16
N GLY A 207 -4.21 8.02 13.43
CA GLY A 207 -2.88 8.03 14.02
C GLY A 207 -2.62 9.25 14.88
N THR A 208 -1.66 9.09 15.77
CA THR A 208 -1.10 10.18 16.55
C THR A 208 0.42 10.08 16.53
N THR A 209 1.05 11.21 16.27
CA THR A 209 2.50 11.33 16.21
C THR A 209 2.98 12.40 17.17
N SER A 210 3.99 12.06 17.97
CA SER A 210 4.71 12.94 18.90
C SER A 210 6.19 12.88 18.60
N ALA A 211 6.97 13.82 19.15
CA ALA A 211 8.41 13.94 18.90
C ALA A 211 9.25 12.68 19.19
N LYS A 212 8.72 11.71 19.96
CA LYS A 212 9.41 10.46 20.33
C LYS A 212 8.58 9.19 20.09
N SER A 213 7.33 9.30 19.65
CA SER A 213 6.43 8.15 19.53
C SER A 213 5.39 8.39 18.45
N SER A 214 5.15 7.37 17.62
CA SER A 214 4.01 7.33 16.71
C SER A 214 3.20 6.07 16.95
N ALA A 215 1.88 6.22 16.89
CA ALA A 215 0.93 5.12 16.97
C ALA A 215 -0.13 5.32 15.89
N SER A 216 -0.51 4.23 15.23
CA SER A 216 -1.56 4.26 14.20
C SER A 216 -2.42 3.01 14.29
N VAL A 217 -3.69 3.17 13.94
CA VAL A 217 -4.71 2.12 13.85
C VAL A 217 -5.37 2.26 12.49
N ILE A 218 -5.47 1.14 11.80
CA ILE A 218 -6.02 1.07 10.45
C ILE A 218 -7.05 -0.04 10.44
N ILE A 219 -8.27 0.30 10.05
CA ILE A 219 -9.41 -0.62 9.98
C ILE A 219 -9.96 -0.53 8.57
N ASP A 220 -10.04 -1.68 7.90
CA ASP A 220 -10.55 -1.78 6.55
C ASP A 220 -11.65 -2.84 6.45
N TYR A 221 -12.64 -2.52 5.63
CA TYR A 221 -13.74 -3.38 5.29
C TYR A 221 -13.82 -3.47 3.77
N PHE A 222 -13.81 -4.70 3.28
CA PHE A 222 -13.90 -5.02 1.87
C PHE A 222 -14.99 -6.07 1.67
N LYS A 223 -15.96 -5.79 0.81
CA LYS A 223 -16.98 -6.76 0.41
C LYS A 223 -17.21 -6.68 -1.09
N ASN A 224 -17.28 -7.84 -1.73
CA ASN A 224 -17.71 -7.94 -3.12
C ASN A 224 -18.68 -9.09 -3.34
N THR A 225 -19.45 -9.00 -4.43
CA THR A 225 -20.38 -10.05 -4.85
C THR A 225 -19.70 -10.99 -5.86
N SER A 226 -20.01 -12.28 -5.78
CA SER A 226 -19.50 -13.29 -6.72
C SER A 226 -20.20 -13.19 -8.08
N TYR A 227 -19.44 -13.36 -9.15
CA TYR A 227 -20.02 -13.50 -10.49
C TYR A 227 -20.76 -14.84 -10.59
N HIS A 228 -22.10 -14.79 -10.63
CA HIS A 228 -22.88 -15.92 -11.11
C HIS A 228 -22.89 -15.89 -12.64
N GLN A 229 -22.19 -16.83 -13.29
CA GLN A 229 -22.50 -17.15 -14.68
C GLN A 229 -23.93 -17.66 -14.72
N THR A 230 -24.88 -16.82 -15.15
CA THR A 230 -26.19 -17.30 -15.56
C THR A 230 -25.95 -18.26 -16.73
N LYS A 231 -26.32 -19.52 -16.57
CA LYS A 231 -26.32 -20.48 -17.67
C LYS A 231 -27.08 -19.86 -18.84
N TRP A 232 -26.45 -19.80 -20.01
CA TRP A 232 -27.15 -19.52 -21.25
C TRP A 232 -28.11 -20.68 -21.48
N ASP A 233 -29.40 -20.45 -21.30
CA ASP A 233 -30.42 -21.31 -21.90
C ASP A 233 -30.30 -21.11 -23.42
N VAL A 234 -29.80 -22.14 -24.10
CA VAL A 234 -29.80 -22.29 -25.56
C VAL A 234 -30.82 -23.34 -25.93
#